data_AF-A0A1H5YJD9-F1
#
_entry.id   AF-A0A1H5YJD9-F1
#
_cell.length_a   1.000
_cell.length_b   1.000
_cell.length_c   1.000
_cell.angle_alpha   90.00
_cell.angle_beta   90.00
_cell.angle_gamma   90.00
#
_symmetry.space_group_name_H-M   'P 1'
#
loop_
_entity.id
_entity.type
_entity.pdbx_description
1 polymer ?
#
loop_
_entity_poly.entity_id
_entity_poly.type
_entity_poly.pdbx_seq_one_letter_code
_entity_poly.pdbx_strand_id
1 'polypeptide(L)'
;MLPIVLEITEKADLNNVPFVFAIMMAASASFATPLGYQTNMMVYGPGEYRFIDFLRAGIPMNIIAGVVTITVLLIGWPLTK
;
A
#
# COMPACT_ATOMS: atom_id res chain seq x y z
N MET A 1 -12.59 1.38 -2.41
CA MET A 1 -11.52 1.47 -3.45
C MET A 1 -11.65 0.39 -4.50
N LEU A 2 -11.79 -0.89 -4.13
CA LEU A 2 -11.90 -2.00 -5.09
C LEU A 2 -13.00 -1.85 -6.17
N PRO A 3 -14.28 -1.53 -5.85
CA PRO A 3 -15.31 -1.38 -6.89
C PRO A 3 -15.03 -0.22 -7.87
N ILE A 4 -14.40 0.85 -7.38
CA ILE A 4 -14.04 2.02 -8.19
C ILE A 4 -12.95 1.65 -9.21
N VAL A 5 -11.93 0.88 -8.79
CA VAL A 5 -10.86 0.47 -9.71
C VAL A 5 -11.34 -0.53 -10.73
N LEU A 6 -12.24 -1.45 -10.36
CA LEU A 6 -12.88 -2.34 -11.33
C LEU A 6 -13.62 -1.55 -12.41
N GLU A 7 -14.43 -0.56 -12.01
CA GLU A 7 -15.16 0.28 -12.97
C GLU A 7 -14.23 1.10 -13.88
N ILE A 8 -13.14 1.69 -13.34
CA ILE A 8 -12.18 2.47 -14.12
C ILE A 8 -11.41 1.59 -15.10
N THR A 9 -10.91 0.43 -14.64
CA THR A 9 -10.14 -0.50 -15.49
C THR A 9 -11.02 -1.09 -16.60
N GLU A 10 -12.29 -1.35 -16.31
CA GLU A 10 -13.26 -1.81 -17.31
C GLU A 10 -13.54 -0.73 -18.38
N LYS A 11 -13.76 0.53 -17.97
CA LYS A 11 -13.97 1.64 -18.92
C LYS A 11 -12.73 2.02 -19.72
N ALA A 12 -11.54 1.83 -19.17
CA ALA A 12 -10.27 2.15 -19.82
C ALA A 12 -9.69 1.00 -20.66
N ASP A 13 -10.40 -0.14 -20.74
CA ASP A 13 -9.95 -1.39 -21.37
C ASP A 13 -8.57 -1.88 -20.88
N LEU A 14 -8.31 -1.69 -19.59
CA LEU A 14 -7.09 -2.11 -18.92
C LEU A 14 -7.30 -3.46 -18.24
N ASN A 15 -6.19 -4.17 -18.01
CA ASN A 15 -6.21 -5.40 -17.22
C ASN A 15 -6.48 -5.05 -15.75
N ASN A 16 -7.58 -5.53 -15.18
CA ASN A 16 -7.99 -5.21 -13.81
C ASN A 16 -7.11 -5.87 -12.73
N VAL A 17 -6.47 -7.00 -13.04
CA VAL A 17 -5.68 -7.80 -12.10
C VAL A 17 -4.56 -6.98 -11.45
N PRO A 18 -3.62 -6.34 -12.19
CA PRO A 18 -2.54 -5.59 -11.58
C PRO A 18 -3.02 -4.43 -10.70
N PHE A 19 -4.10 -3.73 -11.06
CA PHE A 19 -4.61 -2.61 -10.27
C PHE A 19 -5.29 -3.07 -8.97
N VAL A 20 -5.99 -4.21 -9.00
CA VAL A 20 -6.58 -4.79 -7.78
C VAL A 20 -5.46 -5.20 -6.81
N PHE A 21 -4.42 -5.88 -7.29
CA PHE A 21 -3.27 -6.24 -6.46
C PHE A 21 -2.53 -5.01 -5.91
N ALA A 22 -2.40 -3.94 -6.71
CA ALA A 22 -1.81 -2.69 -6.25
C ALA A 22 -2.57 -2.09 -5.05
N ILE A 23 -3.92 -2.09 -5.09
CA ILE A 23 -4.73 -1.62 -3.96
C ILE A 23 -4.57 -2.53 -2.74
N MET A 24 -4.58 -3.85 -2.93
CA MET A 24 -4.45 -4.81 -1.83
C MET A 24 -3.14 -4.60 -1.07
N MET A 25 -2.05 -4.40 -1.81
CA MET A 25 -0.75 -4.08 -1.23
C MET A 25 -0.73 -2.71 -0.55
N ALA A 26 -1.29 -1.68 -1.19
CA ALA A 26 -1.37 -0.33 -0.61
C ALA A 26 -2.19 -0.30 0.69
N ALA A 27 -3.28 -1.08 0.77
CA ALA A 27 -4.07 -1.21 1.99
C ALA A 27 -3.33 -1.92 3.13
N SER A 28 -2.39 -2.80 2.79
CA SER A 28 -1.57 -3.55 3.77
C SER A 28 -0.36 -2.74 4.26
N ALA A 29 0.17 -1.82 3.44
CA ALA A 29 1.35 -1.01 3.75
C ALA A 29 1.04 0.20 4.65
N SER A 30 0.54 -0.05 5.86
CA SER A 30 0.13 0.98 6.83
C SER A 30 1.21 1.22 7.89
N PHE A 31 2.41 1.66 7.48
CA PHE A 31 3.57 1.82 8.39
C PHE A 31 3.73 3.24 8.95
N ALA A 32 3.23 4.27 8.25
CA ALA A 32 3.47 5.67 8.60
C ALA A 32 2.69 6.18 9.82
N THR A 33 1.64 5.47 10.25
CA THR A 33 0.80 5.89 11.38
C THR A 33 0.71 4.79 12.44
N PRO A 34 0.81 5.14 13.73
CA PRO A 34 0.66 4.17 14.82
C PRO A 34 -0.76 3.63 14.94
N LEU A 35 -1.76 4.39 14.48
CA LEU A 35 -3.16 3.96 14.38
C LEU A 35 -3.41 3.02 13.20
N GLY A 36 -2.48 2.93 12.25
CA GLY A 36 -2.64 2.15 11.02
C GLY A 36 -2.65 0.64 11.25
N TYR A 37 -2.13 0.17 12.38
CA TYR A 37 -2.08 -1.25 12.72
C TYR A 37 -2.05 -1.49 14.23
N GLN A 38 -2.72 -2.54 14.70
CA GLN A 38 -2.81 -2.84 16.14
C GLN A 38 -1.44 -3.10 16.79
N THR A 39 -0.50 -3.69 16.05
CA THR A 39 0.86 -3.95 16.55
C THR A 39 1.67 -2.66 16.69
N ASN A 40 1.52 -1.69 15.78
CA ASN A 40 2.18 -0.39 15.89
C ASN A 40 1.74 0.34 17.16
N MET A 41 0.46 0.23 17.51
CA MET A 41 -0.10 0.78 18.75
C MET A 41 0.43 0.07 20.01
N MET A 42 0.62 -1.25 19.96
CA MET A 42 1.18 -2.02 21.08
C MET A 42 2.62 -1.61 21.42
N VAL A 43 3.40 -1.16 20.43
CA VAL A 43 4.78 -0.67 20.63
C VAL A 43 4.80 0.83 20.95
N TYR A 44 3.81 1.60 20.46
CA TYR A 44 3.71 3.04 20.71
C TYR A 44 3.62 3.40 22.20
N GLY A 45 2.85 2.65 23.00
CA GLY A 45 2.70 2.90 24.43
C GLY A 45 3.95 2.61 25.27
N PRO A 46 4.34 1.33 25.45
CA PRO A 46 5.48 0.94 26.29
C PRO A 46 6.85 1.23 25.66
N GLY A 47 6.92 1.54 24.37
CA GLY A 47 8.18 1.83 23.66
C GLY A 47 8.60 3.31 23.67
N GLU A 48 7.84 4.21 24.33
CA GLU A 48 8.11 5.66 24.38
C GLU A 48 8.26 6.30 22.98
N TYR A 49 7.70 5.68 21.94
CA TYR A 49 7.77 6.18 20.57
C TYR A 49 6.82 7.35 20.38
N ARG A 50 7.28 8.39 19.69
CA ARG A 50 6.46 9.55 19.34
C ARG A 50 5.84 9.32 17.96
N PHE A 51 4.74 10.01 17.66
CA PHE A 51 4.07 9.92 16.36
C PHE A 51 5.04 10.21 15.19
N ILE A 52 5.98 11.13 15.40
CA ILE A 52 7.01 11.51 14.41
C ILE A 52 7.98 10.37 14.09
N ASP A 53 8.23 9.44 15.03
CA ASP A 53 9.14 8.32 14.82
C ASP A 53 8.53 7.30 13.85
N PHE A 54 7.23 7.06 13.96
CA PHE A 54 6.45 6.25 13.02
C PHE A 54 6.38 6.88 11.62
N LEU A 55 6.22 8.20 11.53
CA LEU A 55 6.28 8.89 10.25
C LEU A 55 7.67 8.77 9.61
N ARG A 56 8.73 8.99 10.40
CA ARG A 56 10.11 8.99 9.92
C ARG A 56 10.55 7.63 9.42
N ALA A 57 10.15 6.54 10.08
CA ALA A 57 10.44 5.17 9.65
C ALA A 57 9.45 4.65 8.62
N GLY A 58 8.16 4.99 8.77
CA GLY A 58 7.08 4.46 7.96
C GLY A 58 6.97 5.09 6.57
N ILE A 59 7.29 6.38 6.39
CA ILE A 59 7.29 7.02 5.06
C ILE A 59 8.30 6.33 4.12
N PRO A 60 9.59 6.16 4.49
CA PRO A 60 10.54 5.42 3.66
C PRO A 60 10.07 3.99 3.35
N MET A 61 9.53 3.28 4.34
CA MET A 61 9.02 1.92 4.14
C MET A 61 7.82 1.86 3.19
N ASN A 62 6.89 2.81 3.28
CA ASN A 62 5.77 2.93 2.36
C ASN A 62 6.26 3.18 0.92
N ILE A 63 7.27 4.03 0.74
CA ILE A 63 7.86 4.30 -0.58
C ILE A 63 8.50 3.03 -1.15
N ILE A 64 9.31 2.32 -0.35
CA ILE A 64 9.95 1.07 -0.78
C ILE A 64 8.90 0.03 -1.16
N ALA A 65 7.89 -0.19 -0.31
CA ALA A 65 6.81 -1.12 -0.57
C ALA A 65 6.03 -0.76 -1.84
N GLY A 66 5.76 0.53 -2.06
CA GLY A 66 5.09 1.03 -3.26
C GLY A 66 5.91 0.78 -4.52
N VAL A 67 7.21 1.13 -4.51
CA VAL A 67 8.12 0.91 -5.65
C VAL A 67 8.22 -0.58 -5.97
N VAL A 68 8.48 -1.42 -4.97
CA VAL A 68 8.59 -2.88 -5.18
C VAL A 68 7.30 -3.45 -5.73
N THR A 69 6.15 -3.05 -5.16
CA THR A 69 4.83 -3.50 -5.64
C THR A 69 4.61 -3.12 -7.10
N ILE A 70 4.86 -1.86 -7.46
CA ILE A 70 4.68 -1.39 -8.85
C ILE A 70 5.62 -2.15 -9.79
N THR A 71 6.90 -2.31 -9.44
CA THR A 71 7.88 -3.03 -10.28
C THR A 71 7.46 -4.49 -10.50
N VAL A 72 7.04 -5.20 -9.45
CA VAL A 72 6.60 -6.60 -9.56
C VAL A 72 5.35 -6.71 -10.44
N LEU A 73 4.39 -5.81 -10.28
CA LEU A 73 3.15 -5.84 -11.07
C LEU A 73 3.38 -5.52 -12.55
N LEU A 74 4.30 -4.58 -12.86
CA LEU A 74 4.67 -4.25 -14.24
C LEU A 74 5.39 -5.40 -14.96
N ILE A 75 6.17 -6.20 -14.23
CA ILE A 75 6.86 -7.37 -14.79
C ILE A 75 5.91 -8.57 -14.90
N GLY A 76 5.03 -8.76 -13.92
CA GLY A 76 4.16 -9.94 -13.82
C GLY A 76 2.95 -9.90 -14.75
N TRP A 77 2.42 -8.72 -15.08
CA TRP A 77 1.19 -8.60 -15.87
C TRP A 77 1.26 -7.53 -16.97
N PRO A 78 0.65 -7.80 -18.14
CA PRO A 78 0.38 -6.75 -19.11
C PRO A 78 -0.66 -5.77 -18.55
N LEU A 79 -0.38 -4.47 -18.69
CA LEU A 79 -1.24 -3.38 -18.22
C LEU A 79 -2.50 -3.22 -19.08
N THR A 80 -2.36 -3.46 -20.37
CA THR A 80 -3.46 -3.51 -21.34
C THR A 80 -3.97 -4.93 -21.47
N LYS A 81 -5.24 -5.08 -21.84
CA LYS A 81 -5.78 -6.40 -22.22
C LYS A 81 -5.15 -6.92 -23.50
#